data_AF-A0A7H2VCG9-F1
#
_entry.id   AF-A0A7H2VCG9-F1
#
_cell.length_a   1.000
_cell.length_b   1.000
_cell.length_c   1.000
_cell.angle_alpha   90.00
_cell.angle_beta   90.00
_cell.angle_gamma   90.00
#
_symmetry.space_group_name_H-M   'P 1'
#
loop_
_entity.id
_entity.type
_entity.pdbx_description
1 polymer ?
#
loop_
_entity_poly.entity_id
_entity_poly.type
_entity_poly.pdbx_seq_one_letter_code
_entity_poly.pdbx_strand_id
1 'polypeptide(L)'
;MILHYRQQAQQHASHEKVQLLIQQQKQIIKEQRAALGKLPDIQLSEKTKKALAFTPQTVASQTAPAPKRVNDETSAFHCDGREHCSQMHSLEEASWFVRNCPNTKMDGDHDGEPCENDSRWH
;
A
#
# COMPACT_ATOMS: atom_id res chain seq x y z
N MET A 1 -41.33 21.60 -3.80
CA MET A 1 -40.97 21.59 -5.23
C MET A 1 -39.71 22.41 -5.55
N ILE A 2 -39.61 23.69 -5.14
CA ILE A 2 -38.46 24.57 -5.49
C ILE A 2 -37.12 24.10 -4.90
N LEU A 3 -37.09 23.64 -3.64
CA LEU A 3 -35.85 23.14 -3.01
C LEU A 3 -35.32 21.85 -3.66
N HIS A 4 -36.22 20.93 -4.00
CA HIS A 4 -35.88 19.70 -4.71
C HIS A 4 -35.32 20.00 -6.10
N TYR A 5 -35.91 20.94 -6.83
CA TYR A 5 -35.40 21.38 -8.12
C TYR A 5 -33.98 21.98 -8.00
N ARG A 6 -33.73 22.81 -6.98
CA ARG A 6 -32.38 23.34 -6.70
C ARG A 6 -31.39 22.24 -6.36
N GLN A 7 -31.80 21.26 -5.54
CA GLN A 7 -30.97 20.12 -5.18
C GLN A 7 -30.63 19.24 -6.40
N GLN A 8 -31.61 18.97 -7.26
CA GLN A 8 -31.40 18.26 -8.52
C GLN A 8 -30.46 19.04 -9.43
N ALA A 9 -30.66 20.34 -9.62
CA ALA A 9 -29.78 21.18 -10.42
C ALA A 9 -28.33 21.16 -9.89
N GLN A 10 -28.15 21.21 -8.57
CA GLN A 10 -26.83 21.09 -7.93
C GLN A 10 -26.19 19.71 -8.12
N GLN A 11 -26.97 18.63 -8.00
CA GLN A 11 -26.50 17.26 -8.25
C GLN A 11 -26.07 17.08 -9.70
N HIS A 12 -26.87 17.57 -10.65
CA HIS A 12 -26.55 17.51 -12.08
C HIS A 12 -25.28 18.31 -12.40
N ALA A 13 -25.18 19.54 -11.91
CA ALA A 13 -23.97 20.36 -12.09
C ALA A 13 -22.73 19.70 -11.44
N SER A 14 -22.90 19.04 -10.30
CA SER A 14 -21.82 18.29 -9.65
C SER A 14 -21.41 17.07 -10.47
N HIS A 15 -22.37 16.32 -11.01
CA HIS A 15 -22.10 15.18 -11.90
C HIS A 15 -21.38 15.61 -13.17
N GLU A 16 -21.79 16.71 -13.80
CA GLU A 16 -21.15 17.24 -15.00
C GLU A 16 -19.70 17.65 -14.72
N LYS A 17 -19.45 18.34 -13.60
CA LYS A 17 -18.08 18.67 -13.16
C LYS A 17 -17.24 17.41 -12.93
N VAL A 18 -17.80 16.39 -12.29
CA VAL A 18 -17.10 15.11 -12.08
C VAL A 18 -16.79 14.44 -13.42
N GLN A 19 -17.72 14.41 -14.37
CA GLN A 19 -17.49 13.86 -15.71
C GLN A 19 -16.39 14.62 -16.45
N LEU A 20 -16.38 15.95 -16.36
CA LEU A 20 -15.33 16.79 -16.94
C LEU A 20 -13.95 16.46 -16.34
N LEU A 21 -13.86 16.33 -15.02
CA LEU A 21 -12.60 15.96 -14.35
C LEU A 21 -12.13 14.57 -14.76
N ILE A 22 -13.03 13.60 -14.89
CA ILE A 22 -12.71 12.26 -15.38
C ILE A 22 -12.19 12.33 -16.82
N GLN A 23 -12.81 13.12 -17.68
CA GLN A 23 -12.37 13.30 -19.06
C GLN A 23 -10.98 13.96 -19.13
N GLN A 24 -10.75 14.98 -18.31
CA GLN A 24 -9.44 15.64 -18.22
C GLN A 24 -8.36 14.67 -17.74
N GLN A 25 -8.63 13.87 -16.70
CA GLN A 25 -7.69 12.89 -16.20
C GLN A 25 -7.36 11.82 -17.25
N LYS A 26 -8.36 11.37 -18.03
CA LYS A 26 -8.14 10.44 -19.16
C LYS A 26 -7.19 11.03 -20.20
N GLN A 27 -7.35 12.32 -20.51
CA GLN A 27 -6.50 12.99 -21.48
C GLN A 27 -5.05 13.09 -20.96
N ILE A 28 -4.86 13.44 -19.69
CA ILE A 28 -3.53 13.45 -19.05
C ILE A 28 -2.87 12.07 -19.13
N ILE A 29 -3.60 11.00 -18.80
CA ILE A 29 -3.07 9.63 -18.86
C ILE A 29 -2.70 9.26 -20.31
N LYS A 30 -3.52 9.64 -21.29
CA LYS A 30 -3.25 9.39 -22.71
C LYS A 30 -1.97 10.08 -23.16
N GLU A 31 -1.76 11.33 -22.74
CA GLU A 31 -0.55 12.09 -23.03
C GLU A 31 0.68 11.50 -22.37
N GLN A 32 0.59 11.11 -21.08
CA GLN A 32 1.68 10.41 -20.39
C GLN A 32 2.06 9.10 -21.09
N ARG A 33 1.07 8.30 -21.52
CA ARG A 33 1.31 7.07 -22.29
C ARG A 33 1.94 7.35 -23.66
N ALA A 34 1.51 8.40 -24.35
CA ALA A 34 2.08 8.81 -25.62
C ALA A 34 3.54 9.28 -25.46
N ALA A 35 3.83 10.03 -24.40
CA ALA A 35 5.18 10.53 -24.08
C ALA A 35 6.14 9.39 -23.70
N LEU A 36 5.67 8.37 -22.96
CA LEU A 36 6.46 7.19 -22.60
C LEU A 36 6.68 6.22 -23.79
N GLY A 37 5.96 6.41 -24.90
CA GLY A 37 6.09 5.58 -26.11
C GLY A 37 5.59 4.14 -25.94
N LYS A 38 5.97 3.24 -26.86
CA LYS A 38 5.75 1.80 -26.69
C LYS A 38 6.72 1.29 -25.62
N LEU A 39 6.21 1.09 -24.40
CA LEU A 39 6.95 0.34 -23.39
C LEU A 39 7.25 -1.07 -23.93
N PRO A 40 8.46 -1.61 -23.68
CA PRO A 40 8.78 -2.97 -24.06
C PRO A 40 7.79 -3.92 -23.38
N ASP A 41 7.35 -4.93 -24.13
CA ASP A 41 6.53 -5.99 -23.57
C ASP A 41 7.40 -6.76 -22.58
N ILE A 42 7.15 -6.55 -21.28
CA ILE A 42 7.85 -7.28 -20.24
C ILE A 42 7.30 -8.70 -20.34
N GLN A 43 8.12 -9.62 -20.86
CA GLN A 43 7.78 -11.03 -20.92
C GLN A 43 7.56 -11.53 -19.49
N LEU A 44 6.29 -11.60 -19.08
CA LEU A 44 5.91 -12.12 -17.78
C LEU A 44 6.39 -13.56 -17.68
N SER A 45 7.13 -13.87 -16.62
CA SER A 45 7.48 -15.25 -16.27
C SER A 45 6.21 -16.10 -16.20
N GLU A 46 6.30 -17.36 -16.60
CA GLU A 46 5.20 -18.33 -16.50
C GLU A 46 4.65 -18.42 -15.07
N LYS A 47 5.50 -18.21 -14.06
CA LYS A 47 5.08 -18.11 -12.65
C LYS A 47 4.11 -16.95 -12.41
N THR A 48 4.37 -15.80 -13.02
CA THR A 48 3.52 -14.60 -12.92
C THR A 48 2.22 -14.78 -13.70
N LYS A 49 2.27 -15.35 -14.91
CA LYS A 49 1.05 -15.67 -15.68
C LYS A 49 0.14 -16.64 -14.94
N LYS A 50 0.71 -17.67 -14.30
CA LYS A 50 -0.03 -18.65 -13.50
C LYS A 50 -0.62 -18.03 -12.22
N ALA A 51 0.06 -17.05 -11.62
CA ALA A 51 -0.48 -16.29 -10.49
C ALA A 51 -1.58 -15.28 -10.89
N LEU A 52 -1.54 -14.74 -12.12
CA LEU A 52 -2.57 -13.85 -12.67
C LEU A 52 -3.80 -14.60 -13.17
N ALA A 53 -3.68 -15.91 -13.44
CA ALA A 53 -4.79 -16.80 -13.75
C ALA A 53 -5.66 -17.13 -12.51
N PHE A 54 -5.82 -16.17 -11.59
CA PHE A 54 -6.77 -16.26 -10.49
C PHE A 54 -8.19 -16.17 -11.08
N THR A 55 -8.90 -17.30 -11.09
CA THR A 55 -10.31 -17.36 -11.44
C THR A 55 -11.14 -16.64 -10.38
N PRO A 56 -12.13 -15.80 -10.76
CA PRO A 56 -13.02 -15.13 -9.80
C PRO A 56 -14.05 -16.12 -9.26
N GLN A 57 -13.61 -17.06 -8.42
CA GLN A 57 -14.49 -17.94 -7.65
C GLN A 57 -13.96 -18.06 -6.23
N THR A 58 -13.98 -16.97 -5.48
CA THR A 58 -14.22 -16.92 -4.02
C THR A 58 -14.10 -15.45 -3.54
N VAL A 59 -15.01 -14.60 -4.00
CA VAL A 59 -15.32 -13.33 -3.32
C VAL A 59 -16.64 -13.48 -2.56
N ALA A 60 -16.71 -14.50 -1.72
CA ALA A 60 -17.76 -14.61 -0.72
C ALA A 60 -17.07 -14.95 0.61
N SER A 61 -17.11 -13.97 1.51
CA SER A 61 -16.77 -14.08 2.94
C SER A 61 -15.30 -14.26 3.29
N GLN A 62 -14.51 -13.18 3.16
CA GLN A 62 -13.41 -12.90 4.08
C GLN A 62 -13.50 -11.44 4.54
N THR A 63 -14.15 -11.24 5.67
CA THR A 63 -13.96 -10.09 6.54
C THR A 63 -12.64 -10.26 7.30
N ALA A 64 -11.50 -9.78 6.76
CA ALA A 64 -10.21 -9.57 7.46
C ALA A 64 -9.12 -8.99 6.51
N PRO A 65 -8.06 -8.32 7.01
CA PRO A 65 -7.37 -7.21 6.35
C PRO A 65 -6.33 -7.60 5.28
N ALA A 66 -5.91 -6.59 4.52
CA ALA A 66 -4.99 -6.58 3.37
C ALA A 66 -3.83 -7.61 3.42
N PRO A 67 -3.40 -8.16 2.26
CA PRO A 67 -2.32 -9.13 2.21
C PRO A 67 -1.00 -8.44 2.53
N LYS A 68 -0.50 -8.65 3.75
CA LYS A 68 0.91 -8.39 4.05
C LYS A 68 1.73 -9.35 3.18
N ARG A 69 2.68 -8.81 2.43
CA ARG A 69 3.69 -9.60 1.73
C ARG A 69 4.44 -10.40 2.78
N VAL A 70 4.17 -11.69 2.87
CA VAL A 70 5.02 -12.63 3.60
C VAL A 70 6.28 -12.80 2.77
N ASN A 71 7.26 -11.93 3.03
CA ASN A 71 8.65 -12.30 2.84
C ASN A 71 8.88 -13.42 3.86
N ASP A 72 9.09 -14.63 3.35
CA ASP A 72 9.37 -15.83 4.13
C ASP A 72 10.81 -15.75 4.70
N GLU A 73 11.06 -14.72 5.51
CA GLU A 73 12.21 -14.55 6.40
C GLU A 73 11.77 -14.28 7.85
N THR A 74 10.47 -14.30 8.14
CA THR A 74 9.92 -14.11 9.49
C THR A 74 10.10 -15.31 10.42
N SER A 75 10.78 -16.38 10.00
CA SER A 75 11.11 -17.53 10.83
C SER A 75 12.43 -17.40 11.61
N ALA A 76 13.18 -16.29 11.46
CA ALA A 76 14.51 -16.15 12.05
C ALA A 76 14.58 -15.32 13.35
N PHE A 77 13.65 -14.40 13.60
CA PHE A 77 13.78 -13.45 14.71
C PHE A 77 13.18 -14.01 16.00
N HIS A 78 13.92 -13.87 17.10
CA HIS A 78 13.54 -14.34 18.42
C HIS A 78 13.86 -13.26 19.44
N CYS A 79 13.06 -13.17 20.50
CA CYS A 79 13.33 -12.25 21.58
C CYS A 79 14.53 -12.74 22.38
N ASP A 80 15.67 -12.07 22.18
CA ASP A 80 16.97 -12.38 22.80
C ASP A 80 17.39 -11.34 23.86
N GLY A 81 16.49 -10.41 24.19
CA GLY A 81 16.72 -9.36 25.19
C GLY A 81 17.34 -8.08 24.62
N ARG A 82 17.41 -7.93 23.30
CA ARG A 82 17.79 -6.66 22.68
C ARG A 82 16.70 -5.60 22.83
N GLU A 83 17.12 -4.38 23.17
CA GLU A 83 16.23 -3.25 23.48
C GLU A 83 16.53 -1.99 22.67
N HIS A 84 17.73 -1.88 22.06
CA HIS A 84 18.15 -0.67 21.32
C HIS A 84 18.47 -0.91 19.84
N CYS A 85 18.32 0.14 19.03
CA CYS A 85 18.55 0.14 17.58
C CYS A 85 19.96 -0.27 17.14
N SER A 86 20.97 0.09 17.94
CA SER A 86 22.37 -0.29 17.69
C SER A 86 22.60 -1.80 17.71
N GLN A 87 21.69 -2.57 18.31
CA GLN A 87 21.76 -4.03 18.42
C GLN A 87 21.03 -4.75 17.27
N MET A 88 20.33 -4.00 16.42
CA MET A 88 19.56 -4.55 15.29
C MET A 88 20.38 -4.50 14.01
N HIS A 89 20.22 -5.54 13.18
CA HIS A 89 20.89 -5.71 11.90
C HIS A 89 20.08 -5.14 10.73
N SER A 90 18.76 -5.01 10.88
CA SER A 90 17.88 -4.40 9.89
C SER A 90 16.67 -3.68 10.50
N LEU A 91 16.07 -2.78 9.72
CA LEU A 91 14.85 -2.07 10.10
C LEU A 91 13.65 -3.04 10.19
N GLU A 92 13.62 -4.06 9.33
CA GLU A 92 12.60 -5.11 9.38
C GLU A 92 12.69 -5.95 10.66
N GLU A 93 13.91 -6.27 11.11
CA GLU A 93 14.14 -6.94 12.39
C GLU A 93 13.65 -6.06 13.55
N ALA A 94 14.05 -4.78 13.59
CA ALA A 94 13.59 -3.85 14.62
C ALA A 94 12.05 -3.72 14.64
N SER A 95 11.43 -3.66 13.46
CA SER A 95 9.97 -3.59 13.30
C SER A 95 9.28 -4.85 13.82
N TRP A 96 9.93 -6.00 13.68
CA TRP A 96 9.46 -7.25 14.27
C TRP A 96 9.62 -7.22 15.79
N PHE A 97 10.76 -6.76 16.32
CA PHE A 97 11.02 -6.70 17.76
C PHE A 97 10.01 -5.82 18.50
N VAL A 98 9.69 -4.63 17.99
CA VAL A 98 8.68 -3.73 18.61
C VAL A 98 7.32 -4.40 18.74
N ARG A 99 6.95 -5.25 17.77
CA ARG A 99 5.63 -5.90 17.73
C ARG A 99 5.57 -7.23 18.49
N ASN A 100 6.70 -7.92 18.65
CA ASN A 100 6.73 -9.31 19.12
C ASN A 100 7.49 -9.49 20.45
N CYS A 101 8.33 -8.54 20.86
CA CYS A 101 9.18 -8.67 22.04
C CYS A 101 8.83 -7.65 23.14
N PRO A 102 8.82 -8.07 24.42
CA PRO A 102 8.64 -7.15 25.54
C PRO A 102 9.89 -6.30 25.77
N ASN A 103 9.72 -5.14 26.40
CA ASN A 103 10.79 -4.21 26.84
C ASN A 103 11.63 -3.56 25.72
N THR A 104 11.11 -3.45 24.50
CA THR A 104 11.80 -2.72 23.42
C THR A 104 11.81 -1.21 23.69
N LYS A 105 12.94 -0.55 23.39
CA LYS A 105 13.16 0.90 23.54
C LYS A 105 13.64 1.53 22.23
N MET A 106 13.13 1.00 21.11
CA MET A 106 13.50 1.39 19.75
C MET A 106 12.49 2.35 19.12
N ASP A 107 11.26 2.28 19.58
CA ASP A 107 10.13 3.09 19.14
C ASP A 107 9.81 4.08 20.28
N GLY A 108 10.25 5.32 20.10
CA GLY A 108 10.21 6.35 21.16
C GLY A 108 8.83 6.99 21.29
N ASP A 109 8.14 7.18 20.17
CA ASP A 109 6.84 7.83 20.05
C ASP A 109 5.68 6.84 19.87
N HIS A 110 5.99 5.54 19.76
CA HIS A 110 5.06 4.41 19.72
C HIS A 110 4.16 4.41 18.49
N ASP A 111 4.68 4.90 17.37
CA ASP A 111 3.96 4.94 16.10
C ASP A 111 4.15 3.65 15.26
N GLY A 112 5.05 2.77 15.69
CA GLY A 112 5.38 1.51 15.05
C GLY A 112 6.53 1.59 14.04
N GLU A 113 7.20 2.73 13.90
CA GLU A 113 8.43 2.96 13.14
C GLU A 113 9.64 3.00 14.10
N PRO A 114 10.38 1.88 14.25
CA PRO A 114 11.54 1.87 15.14
C PRO A 114 12.72 2.62 14.53
N CYS A 115 13.57 3.14 15.41
CA CYS A 115 14.91 3.62 15.07
C CYS A 115 14.93 4.83 14.12
N GLU A 116 13.93 5.70 14.20
CA GLU A 116 13.85 6.98 13.49
C GLU A 116 15.09 7.88 13.69
N ASN A 117 15.71 7.77 14.87
CA ASN A 117 16.89 8.54 15.23
C ASN A 117 18.22 7.88 14.80
N ASP A 118 18.18 6.73 14.12
CA ASP A 118 19.38 6.03 13.63
C ASP A 118 19.66 6.40 12.16
N SER A 119 20.77 7.11 11.94
CA SER A 119 21.19 7.57 10.62
C SER A 119 21.58 6.44 9.66
N ARG A 120 21.67 5.18 10.12
CA ARG A 120 21.91 4.05 9.21
C ARG A 120 20.71 3.77 8.33
N TRP A 121 19.51 4.18 8.74
CA TRP A 121 18.23 3.76 8.16
C TRP A 121 17.39 4.94 7.60
N HIS A 122 17.99 6.13 7.46
CA HIS A 122 17.43 7.38 6.92
C HIS A 122 18.37 7.98 5.87
#